data_AF-A0A1A8RU76-F1
#
_entry.id   AF-A0A1A8RU76-F1
#
_cell.length_a   1.000
_cell.length_b   1.000
_cell.length_c   1.000
_cell.angle_alpha   90.00
_cell.angle_beta   90.00
_cell.angle_gamma   90.00
#
_symmetry.space_group_name_H-M   'P 1'
#
loop_
_entity.id
_entity.type
_entity.pdbx_description
1 polymer ?
#
loop_
_entity_poly.entity_id
_entity_poly.type
_entity_poly.pdbx_seq_one_letter_code
_entity_poly.pdbx_strand_id
1 'polypeptide(L)'
;MAGPEQLQQIEEKAEYIDDAEMALQGINMLLNNGFKESDELFKRYRTQSPLMSFGASFVSFLNAMMTFEEEKMQMACDDLRTTEKLCESDSAGVLETIRNKIKKSMDSQRSGVVVVDRLQRQIIVADCQVYLAVLSFVKQEISGEQTNNNNNKCRVHLQKQIRFPKMPHY
;
A
#
# COMPACT_ATOMS: atom_id res chain seq x y z
N MET A 1 -41.52 14.76 35.76
CA MET A 1 -40.06 14.81 35.94
C MET A 1 -39.47 13.73 35.04
N ALA A 2 -39.12 14.10 33.80
CA ALA A 2 -38.50 13.22 32.83
C ALA A 2 -36.97 13.38 32.94
N GLY A 3 -36.26 12.30 33.25
CA GLY A 3 -34.80 12.23 33.19
C GLY A 3 -34.39 11.46 31.93
N PRO A 4 -33.54 12.03 31.06
CA PRO A 4 -33.07 11.37 29.84
C PRO A 4 -31.65 10.84 30.05
N GLU A 5 -31.48 9.56 30.39
CA GLU A 5 -30.14 8.94 30.48
C GLU A 5 -30.13 7.50 29.93
N GLN A 6 -30.75 7.26 28.77
CA GLN A 6 -30.64 5.97 28.06
C GLN A 6 -30.36 6.10 26.56
N LEU A 7 -29.74 7.20 26.13
CA LEU A 7 -29.28 7.37 24.76
C LEU A 7 -27.80 7.74 24.76
N GLN A 8 -26.93 6.72 24.83
CA GLN A 8 -25.60 6.66 24.20
C GLN A 8 -24.82 5.45 24.72
N GLN A 9 -25.17 4.26 24.23
CA GLN A 9 -24.22 3.13 24.10
C GLN A 9 -24.30 2.58 22.67
N ILE A 10 -24.37 3.51 21.71
CA ILE A 10 -24.01 3.27 20.31
C ILE A 10 -22.79 4.17 20.07
N GLU A 11 -21.77 4.03 20.90
CA GLU A 11 -20.42 4.49 20.55
C GLU A 11 -19.77 3.35 19.80
N GLU A 12 -19.37 3.67 18.58
CA GLU A 12 -18.61 2.86 17.64
C GLU A 12 -17.75 1.83 18.35
N LYS A 13 -18.19 0.58 18.29
CA LYS A 13 -17.27 -0.55 18.36
C LYS A 13 -16.42 -0.40 17.11
N ALA A 14 -15.34 0.39 17.21
CA ALA A 14 -14.26 0.37 16.27
C ALA A 14 -13.80 -1.09 16.27
N GLU A 15 -14.33 -1.85 15.31
CA GLU A 15 -13.86 -3.18 14.98
C GLU A 15 -12.36 -2.98 14.83
N TYR A 16 -11.58 -3.56 15.73
CA TYR A 16 -10.14 -3.61 15.59
C TYR A 16 -9.90 -4.53 14.40
N ILE A 17 -9.96 -3.97 13.20
CA ILE A 17 -9.72 -4.72 12.00
C ILE A 17 -8.20 -4.81 11.90
N ASP A 18 -7.69 -6.04 11.85
CA ASP A 18 -6.28 -6.28 11.62
C ASP A 18 -5.95 -5.84 10.18
N ASP A 19 -5.17 -4.77 10.04
CA ASP A 19 -4.73 -4.24 8.75
C ASP A 19 -4.09 -5.33 7.88
N ALA A 20 -3.40 -6.31 8.50
CA ALA A 20 -2.77 -7.39 7.78
C ALA A 20 -3.81 -8.34 7.15
N GLU A 21 -4.88 -8.68 7.88
CA GLU A 21 -5.98 -9.49 7.35
C GLU A 21 -6.72 -8.75 6.24
N MET A 22 -6.98 -7.45 6.42
CA MET A 22 -7.65 -6.64 5.40
C MET A 22 -6.79 -6.47 4.14
N ALA A 23 -5.50 -6.23 4.30
CA ALA A 23 -4.57 -6.16 3.18
C ALA A 23 -4.50 -7.51 2.44
N LEU A 24 -4.43 -8.62 3.17
CA LEU A 24 -4.47 -9.97 2.60
C LEU A 24 -5.76 -10.20 1.79
N GLN A 25 -6.91 -9.78 2.32
CA GLN A 25 -8.18 -9.85 1.61
C GLN A 25 -8.15 -9.05 0.30
N GLY A 26 -7.67 -7.81 0.34
CA GLY A 26 -7.54 -6.96 -0.85
C GLY A 26 -6.61 -7.58 -1.90
N ILE A 27 -5.45 -8.09 -1.49
CA ILE A 27 -4.53 -8.77 -2.41
C ILE A 27 -5.16 -10.05 -2.99
N ASN A 28 -5.87 -10.83 -2.18
CA ASN A 28 -6.57 -12.02 -2.67
C ASN A 28 -7.66 -11.65 -3.70
N MET A 29 -8.36 -10.53 -3.52
CA MET A 29 -9.28 -10.02 -4.55
C MET A 29 -8.53 -9.73 -5.86
N LEU A 30 -7.40 -9.02 -5.83
CA LEU A 30 -6.58 -8.74 -7.03
C LEU A 30 -6.18 -10.01 -7.76
N LEU A 31 -5.65 -11.01 -7.03
CA LEU A 31 -5.19 -12.28 -7.59
C LEU A 31 -6.33 -13.07 -8.25
N ASN A 32 -7.56 -12.87 -7.79
CA ASN A 32 -8.76 -13.48 -8.35
C ASN A 32 -9.48 -12.60 -9.40
N ASN A 33 -8.79 -11.57 -9.94
CA ASN A 33 -9.31 -10.59 -10.91
C ASN A 33 -10.36 -9.60 -10.36
N GLY A 34 -10.56 -9.55 -9.04
CA GLY A 34 -11.40 -8.56 -8.36
C GLY A 34 -10.69 -7.21 -8.21
N PHE A 35 -10.30 -6.60 -9.34
CA PHE A 35 -9.52 -5.36 -9.33
C PHE A 35 -10.30 -4.18 -8.74
N LYS A 36 -11.58 -4.09 -9.09
CA LYS A 36 -12.44 -2.99 -8.64
C LYS A 36 -12.73 -3.10 -7.14
N GLU A 37 -13.03 -4.30 -6.67
CA GLU A 37 -13.31 -4.60 -5.28
C GLU A 37 -12.08 -4.34 -4.40
N SER A 38 -10.90 -4.75 -4.86
CA SER A 38 -9.66 -4.43 -4.16
C SER A 38 -9.37 -2.92 -4.14
N ASP A 39 -9.58 -2.21 -5.25
CA ASP A 39 -9.37 -0.77 -5.33
C ASP A 39 -10.29 -0.01 -4.36
N GLU A 40 -11.57 -0.38 -4.32
CA GLU A 40 -12.55 0.20 -3.40
C GLU A 40 -12.19 -0.07 -1.94
N LEU A 41 -11.77 -1.30 -1.61
CA LEU A 41 -11.30 -1.67 -0.27
C LEU A 41 -10.10 -0.81 0.13
N PHE A 42 -9.02 -0.81 -0.65
CA PHE A 42 -7.81 -0.08 -0.25
C PHE A 42 -8.02 1.44 -0.22
N LYS A 43 -8.83 2.01 -1.13
CA LYS A 43 -9.18 3.44 -1.09
C LYS A 43 -9.93 3.82 0.18
N ARG A 44 -10.87 2.98 0.63
CA ARG A 44 -11.67 3.23 1.83
C ARG A 44 -10.82 3.33 3.10
N TYR A 45 -9.74 2.55 3.17
CA TYR A 45 -8.90 2.44 4.37
C TYR A 45 -7.52 3.10 4.21
N ARG A 46 -7.28 3.82 3.10
CA ARG A 46 -5.96 4.36 2.70
C ARG A 46 -5.28 5.25 3.75
N THR A 47 -6.06 5.96 4.56
CA THR A 47 -5.57 6.89 5.56
C THR A 47 -5.44 6.27 6.96
N GLN A 48 -5.79 4.99 7.12
CA GLN A 48 -5.82 4.35 8.44
C GLN A 48 -4.44 3.86 8.87
N SER A 49 -3.64 3.34 7.93
CA SER A 49 -2.28 2.90 8.25
C SER A 49 -1.35 2.91 7.03
N PRO A 50 -0.02 2.85 7.24
CA PRO A 50 0.94 2.73 6.15
C PRO A 50 0.71 1.50 5.28
N LEU A 51 0.25 0.38 5.87
CA LEU A 51 -0.01 -0.86 5.13
C LEU A 51 -1.20 -0.69 4.17
N MET A 52 -2.29 -0.09 4.63
CA MET A 52 -3.45 0.18 3.79
C MET A 52 -3.15 1.25 2.73
N SER A 53 -2.36 2.26 3.09
CA SER A 53 -1.86 3.26 2.15
C SER A 53 -1.03 2.63 1.03
N PHE A 54 -0.13 1.71 1.39
CA PHE A 54 0.68 0.96 0.44
C PHE A 54 -0.16 0.06 -0.47
N GLY A 55 -1.13 -0.69 0.08
CA GLY A 55 -2.02 -1.51 -0.73
C GLY A 55 -2.77 -0.70 -1.79
N ALA A 56 -3.26 0.49 -1.44
CA ALA A 56 -3.91 1.39 -2.39
C ALA A 56 -2.94 1.88 -3.49
N SER A 57 -1.70 2.20 -3.11
CA SER A 57 -0.66 2.64 -4.04
C SER A 57 -0.19 1.51 -4.96
N PHE A 58 -0.20 0.28 -4.46
CA PHE A 58 0.09 -0.92 -5.23
C PHE A 58 -0.97 -1.19 -6.30
N VAL A 59 -2.27 -1.02 -5.98
CA VAL A 59 -3.35 -1.11 -6.97
C VAL A 59 -3.18 -0.04 -8.06
N SER A 60 -2.92 1.22 -7.68
CA SER A 60 -2.64 2.29 -8.65
C SER A 60 -1.46 1.93 -9.57
N PHE A 61 -0.37 1.40 -9.01
CA PHE A 61 0.80 0.94 -9.75
C PHE A 61 0.46 -0.17 -10.76
N LEU A 62 -0.26 -1.22 -10.32
CA LEU A 62 -0.68 -2.29 -11.23
C LEU A 62 -1.58 -1.76 -12.35
N ASN A 63 -2.52 -0.86 -12.05
CA ASN A 63 -3.37 -0.23 -13.06
C ASN A 63 -2.53 0.49 -14.12
N ALA A 64 -1.55 1.27 -13.69
CA ALA A 64 -0.64 1.99 -14.56
C ALA A 64 0.18 1.04 -15.45
N MET A 65 0.72 -0.03 -14.87
CA MET A 65 1.55 -1.02 -15.58
C MET A 65 0.76 -1.89 -16.57
N MET A 66 -0.54 -2.13 -16.32
CA MET A 66 -1.39 -2.88 -17.26
C MET A 66 -1.87 -2.01 -18.44
N THR A 67 -2.16 -0.73 -18.18
CA THR A 67 -2.79 0.16 -19.17
C THR A 67 -1.77 0.95 -20.00
N PHE A 68 -0.59 1.20 -19.44
CA PHE A 68 0.44 2.06 -20.01
C PHE A 68 -0.03 3.50 -20.30
N GLU A 69 -0.95 4.03 -19.49
CA GLU A 69 -1.42 5.42 -19.57
C GLU A 69 -0.54 6.35 -18.72
N GLU A 70 -0.07 7.45 -19.30
CA GLU A 70 0.90 8.35 -18.65
C GLU A 70 0.32 9.01 -17.39
N GLU A 71 -0.95 9.41 -17.43
CA GLU A 71 -1.65 10.01 -16.30
C GLU A 71 -1.76 9.04 -15.13
N LYS A 72 -2.03 7.75 -15.42
CA LYS A 72 -2.09 6.69 -14.40
C LYS A 72 -0.71 6.38 -13.83
N MET A 73 0.33 6.41 -14.66
CA MET A 73 1.71 6.26 -14.17
C MET A 73 2.11 7.40 -13.25
N GLN A 74 1.75 8.65 -13.59
CA GLN A 74 2.04 9.80 -12.74
C GLN A 74 1.28 9.70 -11.40
N MET A 75 -0.01 9.35 -11.44
CA MET A 75 -0.80 9.12 -10.23
C MET A 75 -0.19 8.03 -9.34
N ALA A 76 0.25 6.91 -9.91
CA ALA A 76 0.92 5.85 -9.16
C ALA A 76 2.24 6.32 -8.52
N CYS A 77 3.03 7.15 -9.22
CA CYS A 77 4.23 7.76 -8.64
C CYS A 77 3.91 8.63 -7.43
N ASP A 78 2.88 9.47 -7.51
CA ASP A 78 2.50 10.40 -6.44
C ASP A 78 1.96 9.64 -5.22
N ASP A 79 1.15 8.60 -5.46
CA ASP A 79 0.62 7.69 -4.45
C ASP A 79 1.75 6.96 -3.68
N LEU A 80 2.74 6.41 -4.40
CA LEU A 80 3.89 5.71 -3.81
C LEU A 80 4.76 6.66 -2.98
N ARG A 81 5.04 7.87 -3.48
CA ARG A 81 5.82 8.88 -2.73
C ARG A 81 5.09 9.35 -1.47
N THR A 82 3.77 9.43 -1.51
CA THR A 82 2.96 9.78 -0.34
C THR A 82 3.04 8.67 0.72
N THR A 83 2.98 7.42 0.27
CA THR A 83 3.11 6.24 1.14
C THR A 83 4.51 6.16 1.79
N GLU A 84 5.57 6.41 1.01
CA GLU A 84 6.95 6.45 1.51
C GLU A 84 7.12 7.47 2.64
N LYS A 85 6.64 8.70 2.44
CA LYS A 85 6.66 9.77 3.46
C LYS A 85 5.89 9.41 4.73
N LEU A 86 4.78 8.69 4.59
CA LEU A 86 3.98 8.21 5.73
C LEU A 86 4.75 7.17 6.58
N CYS A 87 5.65 6.41 5.96
CA CYS A 87 6.51 5.46 6.67
C CYS A 87 7.69 6.16 7.38
N GLU A 88 8.22 7.23 6.79
CA GLU A 88 9.35 8.01 7.32
C GLU A 88 8.96 8.90 8.51
N SER A 89 7.77 9.52 8.47
CA SER A 89 7.33 10.51 9.46
C SER A 89 7.19 9.96 10.88
N ASP A 90 6.90 8.65 11.02
CA ASP A 90 6.75 7.98 12.31
C ASP A 90 8.03 7.27 12.77
N SER A 91 9.00 7.06 11.86
CA SER A 91 10.28 6.41 12.18
C SER A 91 11.35 7.39 12.69
N ALA A 92 11.03 8.69 12.79
CA ALA A 92 11.82 9.71 13.49
C ALA A 92 11.89 9.52 15.03
N GLY A 93 11.37 8.40 15.56
CA GLY A 93 11.48 7.95 16.95
C GLY A 93 12.89 7.54 17.42
N VAL A 94 13.97 8.03 16.80
CA VAL A 94 15.34 7.88 17.34
C VAL A 94 15.43 8.49 18.76
N LEU A 95 14.55 9.44 19.10
CA LEU A 95 14.37 9.94 20.47
C LEU A 95 13.85 8.88 21.48
N GLU A 96 13.02 7.92 21.05
CA GLU A 96 12.49 6.88 21.95
C GLU A 96 13.54 5.84 22.34
N THR A 97 14.52 5.58 21.47
CA THR A 97 15.61 4.64 21.76
C THR A 97 16.46 5.10 22.95
N ILE A 98 16.62 6.43 23.11
CA ILE A 98 17.31 7.03 24.26
C ILE A 98 16.43 6.99 25.52
N ARG A 99 15.10 7.17 25.37
CA ARG A 99 14.13 7.09 26.48
C ARG A 99 13.97 5.67 27.03
N ASN A 100 14.06 4.65 26.16
CA ASN A 100 13.84 3.24 26.52
C ASN A 100 15.00 2.60 27.28
N LYS A 101 16.21 3.17 27.25
CA LYS A 101 17.31 2.71 28.13
C LYS A 101 17.09 3.06 29.61
N ILE A 102 16.23 4.03 29.92
CA ILE A 102 15.97 4.50 31.29
C ILE A 102 14.77 3.77 31.92
N LYS A 103 13.89 3.16 31.11
CA LYS A 103 12.63 2.52 31.55
C LYS A 103 12.67 0.99 31.48
N LYS A 104 13.85 0.39 31.67
CA LYS A 104 14.09 -1.05 31.62
C LYS A 104 13.54 -1.75 32.89
N SER A 105 12.22 -1.89 33.01
CA SER A 105 11.64 -2.81 33.99
C SER A 105 10.21 -3.34 33.73
N MET A 106 9.51 -3.01 32.63
CA MET A 106 8.07 -3.38 32.58
C MET A 106 7.39 -3.94 31.32
N ASP A 107 8.00 -4.15 30.13
CA ASP A 107 7.21 -4.84 29.08
C ASP A 107 8.05 -5.46 27.94
N SER A 108 8.25 -6.77 27.97
CA SER A 108 8.89 -7.53 26.89
C SER A 108 7.96 -7.67 25.67
N GLN A 109 6.65 -7.69 25.87
CA GLN A 109 5.65 -7.94 24.81
C GLN A 109 5.44 -6.71 23.91
N ARG A 110 5.50 -5.50 24.48
CA ARG A 110 5.41 -4.23 23.74
C ARG A 110 6.60 -4.01 22.79
N SER A 111 7.76 -4.59 23.10
CA SER A 111 8.97 -4.46 22.28
C SER A 111 8.88 -5.18 20.94
N GLY A 112 8.20 -6.34 20.89
CA GLY A 112 8.07 -7.14 19.66
C GLY A 112 7.18 -6.47 18.61
N VAL A 113 6.04 -5.93 19.04
CA VAL A 113 5.08 -5.23 18.15
C VAL A 113 5.73 -4.01 17.49
N VAL A 114 6.52 -3.24 18.25
CA VAL A 114 7.24 -2.06 17.72
C VAL A 114 8.33 -2.47 16.71
N VAL A 115 9.00 -3.61 16.91
CA VAL A 115 9.99 -4.10 15.94
C VAL A 115 9.32 -4.54 14.64
N VAL A 116 8.19 -5.25 14.72
CA VAL A 116 7.44 -5.69 13.53
C VAL A 116 6.91 -4.50 12.74
N ASP A 117 6.33 -3.48 13.40
CA ASP A 117 5.87 -2.26 12.73
C ASP A 117 7.01 -1.53 12.00
N ARG A 118 8.17 -1.40 12.64
CA ARG A 118 9.35 -0.78 12.03
C ARG A 118 9.85 -1.57 10.81
N LEU A 119 9.88 -2.90 10.90
CA LEU A 119 10.26 -3.75 9.78
C LEU A 119 9.27 -3.63 8.62
N GLN A 120 7.96 -3.66 8.92
CA GLN A 120 6.91 -3.47 7.91
C GLN A 120 7.07 -2.15 7.17
N ARG A 121 7.32 -1.04 7.88
CA ARG A 121 7.57 0.27 7.27
C ARG A 121 8.82 0.29 6.38
N GLN A 122 9.91 -0.36 6.81
CA GLN A 122 11.12 -0.48 6.00
C GLN A 122 10.89 -1.28 4.71
N ILE A 123 10.11 -2.37 4.80
CA ILE A 123 9.72 -3.17 3.63
C ILE A 123 8.88 -2.32 2.68
N ILE A 124 7.88 -1.60 3.19
CA ILE A 124 7.03 -0.72 2.38
C ILE A 124 7.87 0.35 1.65
N VAL A 125 8.80 1.01 2.34
CA VAL A 125 9.69 2.01 1.71
C VAL A 125 10.53 1.38 0.61
N ALA A 126 11.13 0.21 0.86
CA ALA A 126 11.93 -0.49 -0.13
C ALA A 126 11.11 -0.86 -1.38
N ASP A 127 9.89 -1.38 -1.20
CA ASP A 127 9.00 -1.72 -2.30
C ASP A 127 8.56 -0.47 -3.08
N CYS A 128 8.24 0.62 -2.39
CA CYS A 128 7.93 1.91 -3.03
C CYS A 128 9.08 2.36 -3.94
N GLN A 129 10.32 2.26 -3.49
CA GLN A 129 11.49 2.64 -4.28
C GLN A 129 11.66 1.77 -5.53
N VAL A 130 11.45 0.45 -5.40
CA VAL A 130 11.47 -0.47 -6.54
C VAL A 130 10.37 -0.11 -7.55
N TYR A 131 9.13 0.09 -7.11
CA TYR A 131 8.02 0.42 -7.99
C TYR A 131 8.19 1.79 -8.67
N LEU A 132 8.71 2.79 -7.95
CA LEU A 132 9.06 4.09 -8.53
C LEU A 132 10.16 3.98 -9.59
N ALA A 133 11.17 3.13 -9.37
CA ALA A 133 12.21 2.88 -10.35
C ALA A 133 11.64 2.20 -11.61
N VAL A 134 10.77 1.21 -11.45
CA VAL A 134 10.07 0.54 -12.57
C VAL A 134 9.21 1.53 -13.35
N LEU A 135 8.39 2.34 -12.67
CA LEU A 135 7.58 3.38 -13.32
C LEU A 135 8.45 4.39 -14.07
N SER A 136 9.56 4.82 -13.46
CA SER A 136 10.48 5.78 -14.09
C SER A 136 11.11 5.19 -15.35
N PHE A 137 11.54 3.93 -15.29
CA PHE A 137 12.08 3.21 -16.45
C PHE A 137 11.05 3.09 -17.57
N VAL A 138 9.83 2.63 -17.25
CA VAL A 138 8.76 2.46 -18.26
C VAL A 138 8.36 3.80 -18.87
N LYS A 139 8.24 4.87 -18.06
CA LYS A 139 7.96 6.22 -18.57
C LYS A 139 9.05 6.70 -19.52
N GLN A 140 10.33 6.48 -19.20
CA GLN A 140 11.44 6.88 -20.06
C GLN A 140 11.44 6.14 -21.40
N GLU A 141 11.17 4.83 -21.40
CA GLU A 141 11.05 4.05 -22.64
C GLU A 141 9.91 4.57 -23.51
N ILE A 142 8.75 4.87 -22.91
CA ILE A 142 7.60 5.43 -23.66
C ILE A 142 7.88 6.84 -24.18
N SER A 143 8.49 7.71 -23.37
CA SER A 143 8.77 9.11 -23.72
C SER A 143 9.96 9.29 -24.67
N GLY A 144 10.95 8.41 -24.63
CA GLY A 144 12.14 8.45 -25.51
C GLY A 144 11.87 7.99 -26.94
N GLU A 145 10.78 7.27 -27.18
CA GLU A 145 10.48 6.58 -28.46
C GLU A 145 9.39 7.24 -29.32
N GLN A 146 9.15 8.55 -29.19
CA GLN A 146 8.34 9.28 -30.20
C GLN A 146 8.98 9.32 -31.61
N THR A 147 10.18 8.73 -31.79
CA THR A 147 10.85 8.62 -33.09
C THR A 147 10.81 7.23 -33.77
N ASN A 148 10.17 6.18 -33.22
CA ASN A 148 10.19 4.87 -33.93
C ASN A 148 8.97 3.95 -33.72
N ASN A 149 8.56 3.31 -34.82
CA ASN A 149 7.30 2.57 -35.03
C ASN A 149 7.19 1.20 -34.29
N ASN A 150 7.96 0.97 -33.23
CA ASN A 150 8.11 -0.33 -32.54
C ASN A 150 7.14 -0.52 -31.35
N ASN A 151 6.39 0.53 -30.98
CA ASN A 151 5.60 0.61 -29.73
C ASN A 151 4.47 -0.43 -29.63
N ASN A 152 3.86 -0.85 -30.73
CA ASN A 152 2.84 -1.89 -30.68
C ASN A 152 3.41 -3.26 -30.30
N LYS A 153 4.71 -3.52 -30.50
CA LYS A 153 5.30 -4.83 -30.25
C LYS A 153 5.72 -4.99 -28.79
N CYS A 154 6.38 -3.99 -28.19
CA CYS A 154 6.77 -4.00 -26.78
C CYS A 154 5.57 -3.90 -25.83
N ARG A 155 4.61 -3.01 -26.10
CA ARG A 155 3.38 -2.87 -25.30
C ARG A 155 2.55 -4.16 -25.29
N VAL A 156 2.41 -4.81 -26.45
CA VAL A 156 1.73 -6.11 -26.57
C VAL A 156 2.53 -7.25 -25.94
N HIS A 157 3.87 -7.19 -25.95
CA HIS A 157 4.71 -8.20 -25.30
C HIS A 157 4.63 -8.12 -23.77
N LEU A 158 4.73 -6.92 -23.20
CA LEU A 158 4.58 -6.69 -21.76
C LEU A 158 3.15 -6.97 -21.25
N GLN A 159 2.11 -6.54 -21.98
CA GLN A 159 0.72 -6.90 -21.62
C GLN A 159 0.45 -8.41 -21.66
N LYS A 160 1.20 -9.17 -22.46
CA LYS A 160 1.11 -10.64 -22.47
C LYS A 160 1.83 -11.29 -21.28
N GLN A 161 2.89 -10.66 -20.77
CA GLN A 161 3.66 -11.18 -19.62
C GLN A 161 3.01 -10.86 -18.25
N ILE A 162 2.28 -9.75 -18.13
CA ILE A 162 1.69 -9.29 -16.85
C ILE A 162 0.35 -10.00 -16.55
N ARG A 163 -0.18 -10.83 -17.45
CA ARG A 163 -1.44 -11.55 -17.23
C ARG A 163 -1.22 -12.69 -16.24
N PHE A 164 -1.61 -12.46 -14.97
CA PHE A 164 -1.51 -13.47 -13.92
C PHE A 164 -2.30 -14.74 -14.30
N PRO A 165 -1.68 -15.93 -14.29
CA PRO A 165 -2.42 -17.18 -14.45
C PRO A 165 -3.37 -17.36 -13.27
N LYS A 166 -4.59 -17.86 -13.54
CA LYS A 166 -5.55 -18.23 -12.49
C LYS A 166 -4.90 -19.24 -11.55
N MET A 167 -4.84 -18.94 -10.26
CA MET A 167 -4.51 -19.93 -9.24
C MET A 167 -5.59 -21.01 -9.23
N PRO A 168 -5.25 -22.31 -9.21
CA PRO A 168 -6.23 -23.36 -9.06
C PRO A 168 -6.90 -23.24 -7.69
N HIS A 169 -8.23 -23.32 -7.69
CA HIS A 169 -9.01 -23.50 -6.46
C HIS A 169 -8.61 -24.86 -5.87
N TYR A 170 -8.01 -24.85 -4.67
CA TYR A 170 -7.84 -26.05 -3.85
C TYR A 170 -9.11 -26.31 -3.04
#